data_AF-A0A967H0E7-F1
#
_entry.id   AF-A0A967H0E7-F1
#
_cell.length_a   1.000
_cell.length_b   1.000
_cell.length_c   1.000
_cell.angle_alpha   90.00
_cell.angle_beta   90.00
_cell.angle_gamma   90.00
#
_symmetry.space_group_name_H-M   'P 1'
#
loop_
_entity.id
_entity.type
_entity.pdbx_description
1 polymer ?
#
loop_
_entity_poly.entity_id
_entity_poly.type
_entity_poly.pdbx_seq_one_letter_code
_entity_poly.pdbx_strand_id
1 'polypeptide(L)' 'APFSGWTKPGNIVSNGPFQLKSWRINDHIEVEKNPHYWDAETVKLNGVRFLPVINSYTESRMFFDGLMHITYT' A
#
# COMPACT_ATOMS: atom_id res chain seq x y z
N ALA A 1 -7.60 -1.56 24.50
CA ALA A 1 -8.86 -1.77 23.74
C ALA A 1 -8.64 -2.95 22.82
N PRO A 2 -9.47 -4.01 22.81
CA PRO A 2 -9.19 -5.15 21.96
C PRO A 2 -9.64 -4.77 20.55
N PHE A 3 -8.70 -4.28 19.73
CA PHE A 3 -8.97 -4.05 18.32
C PHE A 3 -9.44 -5.38 17.72
N SER A 4 -10.62 -5.42 17.13
CA SER A 4 -11.29 -6.64 16.62
C SER A 4 -10.53 -7.39 15.51
N GLY A 5 -9.27 -7.02 15.24
CA GLY A 5 -8.39 -7.69 14.29
C GLY A 5 -8.84 -7.61 12.84
N TRP A 6 -9.95 -6.91 12.56
CA TRP A 6 -10.58 -6.86 11.24
C TRP A 6 -9.70 -6.17 10.20
N THR A 7 -8.82 -5.25 10.62
CA THR A 7 -7.87 -4.57 9.72
C THR A 7 -6.61 -5.36 9.43
N LYS A 8 -6.43 -6.56 10.03
CA LYS A 8 -5.27 -7.40 9.74
C LYS A 8 -5.36 -7.94 8.30
N PRO A 9 -4.21 -8.17 7.64
CA PRO A 9 -4.17 -8.91 6.38
C PRO A 9 -4.95 -10.22 6.49
N GLY A 10 -5.78 -10.52 5.48
CA GLY A 10 -6.66 -11.70 5.44
C GLY A 10 -8.03 -11.53 6.11
N ASN A 11 -8.20 -10.56 7.01
CA ASN A 11 -9.50 -10.29 7.66
C ASN A 11 -10.20 -9.08 7.05
N ILE A 12 -9.43 -8.13 6.50
CA ILE A 12 -9.97 -6.89 5.96
C ILE A 12 -10.68 -7.16 4.65
N VAL A 13 -11.91 -6.65 4.54
CA VAL A 13 -12.71 -6.70 3.31
C VAL A 13 -12.83 -5.28 2.79
N SER A 14 -12.44 -5.08 1.53
CA SER A 14 -12.46 -3.78 0.85
C SER A 14 -13.13 -3.89 -0.51
N ASN A 15 -13.86 -2.84 -0.90
CA ASN A 15 -14.55 -2.74 -2.19
C ASN A 15 -13.83 -1.81 -3.21
N GLY A 16 -12.61 -1.36 -2.89
CA GLY A 16 -11.81 -0.49 -3.74
C GLY A 16 -11.00 -1.25 -4.81
N PRO A 17 -10.24 -0.53 -5.65
CA PRO A 17 -9.42 -1.10 -6.73
C PRO A 17 -8.25 -1.96 -6.25
N PHE A 18 -7.89 -1.85 -4.97
CA PHE A 18 -6.85 -2.66 -4.35
C PHE A 18 -7.36 -3.32 -3.07
N GLN A 19 -6.79 -4.48 -2.75
CA GLN A 19 -7.00 -5.23 -1.52
C GLN A 19 -5.69 -5.32 -0.72
N LEU A 20 -5.79 -5.36 0.61
CA LEU A 20 -4.61 -5.43 1.49
C LEU A 20 -3.91 -6.78 1.33
N LYS A 21 -2.65 -6.75 0.91
CA LYS A 21 -1.81 -7.93 0.79
C LYS A 21 -0.98 -8.16 2.05
N SER A 22 -0.28 -7.13 2.53
CA SER A 22 0.55 -7.23 3.72
C SER A 22 0.62 -5.90 4.46
N TRP A 23 0.76 -5.97 5.78
CA TRP A 23 0.97 -4.80 6.63
C TRP A 23 2.06 -5.11 7.64
N ARG A 24 3.23 -4.50 7.45
CA ARG A 24 4.35 -4.54 8.40
C ARG A 24 4.48 -3.18 9.05
N ILE A 25 4.23 -3.12 10.35
CA ILE A 25 4.26 -1.88 11.13
C ILE A 25 5.66 -1.27 11.04
N ASN A 26 5.73 0.04 10.77
CA ASN A 26 6.96 0.83 10.58
C ASN A 26 7.85 0.42 9.39
N ASP A 27 7.39 -0.47 8.52
CA ASP A 27 8.13 -0.94 7.34
C ASP A 27 7.35 -0.60 6.06
N HIS A 28 6.22 -1.26 5.82
CA HIS A 28 5.40 -0.96 4.64
C HIS A 28 3.97 -1.51 4.75
N ILE A 29 3.10 -0.95 3.91
CA ILE A 29 1.80 -1.51 3.57
C ILE A 29 1.85 -1.90 2.09
N GLU A 30 1.53 -3.15 1.78
CA GLU A 30 1.37 -3.61 0.41
C GLU A 30 -0.10 -3.86 0.10
N VAL A 31 -0.53 -3.33 -1.03
CA VAL A 31 -1.82 -3.63 -1.62
C VAL A 31 -1.63 -4.22 -3.01
N GLU A 32 -2.51 -5.12 -3.39
CA GLU A 32 -2.54 -5.72 -4.72
C GLU A 32 -3.88 -5.43 -5.39
N LYS A 33 -3.89 -5.47 -6.71
CA LYS A 33 -5.10 -5.23 -7.51
C LYS A 33 -6.22 -6.16 -7.06
N ASN A 34 -7.40 -5.58 -6.79
CA ASN A 34 -8.58 -6.32 -6.39
C ASN A 34 -9.33 -6.85 -7.63
N PRO A 35 -9.38 -8.19 -7.86
CA PRO A 35 -10.09 -8.76 -9.00
C PRO A 35 -11.62 -8.61 -8.90
N HIS A 36 -12.15 -8.33 -7.70
CA HIS A 36 -13.58 -8.14 -7.46
C HIS A 36 -14.04 -6.69 -7.57
N TYR A 37 -13.12 -5.76 -7.88
CA TYR A 37 -13.48 -4.38 -8.13
C TYR A 37 -14.25 -4.24 -9.44
N TRP A 38 -15.33 -3.46 -9.43
CA TRP A 38 -16.24 -3.33 -10.58
C TRP A 38 -15.54 -2.88 -11.87
N ASP A 39 -14.48 -2.09 -11.75
CA ASP A 39 -13.68 -1.58 -12.87
C ASP A 39 -12.25 -2.15 -12.87
N ALA A 40 -12.09 -3.41 -12.45
CA ALA A 40 -10.77 -4.03 -12.35
C ALA A 40 -10.01 -4.01 -13.70
N GLU A 41 -10.66 -4.01 -14.85
CA GLU A 41 -10.00 -4.03 -16.16
C GLU A 41 -9.26 -2.72 -16.51
N THR A 42 -9.72 -1.58 -15.98
CA THR A 42 -9.06 -0.29 -16.22
C THR A 42 -7.85 -0.07 -15.31
N VAL A 43 -7.83 -0.71 -14.14
CA VAL A 43 -6.71 -0.62 -13.18
C VAL A 43 -5.45 -1.25 -13.79
N LYS A 44 -4.48 -0.41 -14.16
CA LYS A 44 -3.22 -0.85 -14.79
C LYS A 44 -2.13 -1.25 -13.81
N LEU A 45 -2.19 -0.74 -12.58
CA LEU A 45 -1.22 -1.10 -11.55
C LEU A 45 -1.56 -2.48 -10.97
N ASN A 46 -0.55 -3.34 -10.85
CA ASN A 46 -0.69 -4.64 -10.20
C ASN A 46 -0.75 -4.54 -8.67
N GLY A 47 -0.21 -3.46 -8.10
CA GLY A 47 -0.17 -3.22 -6.67
C GLY A 47 0.62 -1.97 -6.32
N VAL A 48 0.58 -1.58 -5.05
CA VAL A 48 1.27 -0.40 -4.52
C VAL A 48 1.90 -0.78 -3.18
N ARG A 49 3.14 -0.33 -2.96
CA ARG A 49 3.81 -0.41 -1.65
C ARG A 49 3.92 0.99 -1.07
N PHE A 50 3.28 1.21 0.07
CA PHE A 50 3.35 2.46 0.83
C PHE A 50 4.46 2.34 1.86
N LEU A 51 5.41 3.27 1.80
CA LEU A 51 6.57 3.32 2.69
C LEU A 51 6.38 4.51 3.67
N PRO A 52 6.34 4.28 5.00
CA PRO A 52 6.19 5.34 5.98
C PRO A 52 7.54 6.03 6.24
N VAL A 53 8.03 6.81 5.27
CA VAL A 53 9.28 7.57 5.39
C VAL A 53 8.98 8.96 5.96
N ILE A 54 9.45 9.22 7.18
CA ILE A 54 9.16 10.47 7.91
C ILE A 54 10.12 11.60 7.49
N ASN A 55 11.36 11.26 7.15
CA ASN A 55 12.40 12.24 6.81
C ASN A 55 12.40 12.50 5.29
N SER A 56 12.06 13.73 4.89
CA SER A 56 11.99 14.16 3.48
C SER A 56 13.32 14.06 2.74
N TYR A 57 14.45 14.19 3.44
CA TYR A 57 15.77 14.01 2.83
C TYR A 57 16.04 12.55 2.47
N THR A 58 15.66 11.62 3.36
CA THR A 58 15.72 10.18 3.07
C THR A 58 14.78 9.81 1.94
N GLU A 59 13.56 10.34 1.96
CA GLU A 59 12.57 10.13 0.89
C GLU A 59 13.10 10.58 -0.48
N SER A 60 13.68 11.79 -0.55
CA SER A 60 14.29 12.32 -1.78
C SER A 60 15.39 11.41 -2.30
N ARG A 61 16.28 10.94 -1.42
CA ARG A 61 17.34 9.98 -1.80
C ARG A 61 16.76 8.68 -2.33
N MET A 62 15.78 8.09 -1.64
CA MET A 62 15.12 6.87 -2.09
C MET A 62 14.47 7.01 -3.47
N PHE A 63 13.90 8.18 -3.76
CA PHE A 63 13.38 8.49 -5.08
C PHE A 63 14.50 8.54 -6.14
N PHE A 64 15.56 9.30 -5.90
CA PHE A 64 16.68 9.42 -6.83
C PHE A 64 17.46 8.11 -7.03
N ASP A 65 17.51 7.25 -6.00
CA ASP A 65 18.13 5.92 -6.06
C ASP A 65 17.21 4.87 -6.72
N GLY A 66 16.00 5.24 -7.14
CA GLY A 66 15.03 4.34 -7.80
C GLY A 66 14.35 3.34 -6.86
N LEU A 67 14.50 3.51 -5.54
CA LEU A 67 13.84 2.68 -4.53
C LEU A 67 12.38 3.10 -4.30
N MET A 68 12.00 4.31 -4.73
CA MET A 68 10.67 4.89 -4.60
C MET A 68 10.25 5.53 -5.93
N HIS A 69 9.00 5.32 -6.33
CA HIS A 69 8.49 5.85 -7.60
C HIS A 69 7.89 7.26 -7.48
N ILE A 70 7.36 7.62 -6.30
CA ILE A 70 6.63 8.86 -6.06
C ILE A 70 6.91 9.30 -4.62
N THR A 71 7.24 10.57 -4.42
CA THR A 71 7.36 11.23 -3.10
C THR A 71 6.01 11.72 -2.60
N TYR A 72 5.86 11.90 -1.29
CA TYR A 72 4.63 12.44 -0.70
C TYR A 72 4.38 13.92 -1.04
N THR A 73 5.46 14.66 -1.28
CA THR A 73 5.46 16.08 -1.66
C THR A 73 5.77 16.24 -3.14
#